data_AF-A0A3D0HAM4-F1
#
_entry.id   AF-A0A3D0HAM4-F1
#
_cell.length_a   1.000
_cell.length_b   1.000
_cell.length_c   1.000
_cell.angle_alpha   90.00
_cell.angle_beta   90.00
_cell.angle_gamma   90.00
#
_symmetry.space_group_name_H-M   'P 1'
#
loop_
_entity.id
_entity.type
_entity.pdbx_description
1 polymer ?
#
loop_
_entity_poly.entity_id
_entity_poly.type
_entity_poly.pdbx_seq_one_letter_code
_entity_poly.pdbx_strand_id
1 'polypeptide(L)' 'MMNLFKPFTLEWWQVALFKIAMVALGLALGATWPQFFSRWVVWLWLIFVITGSYITWIWYRTG' A
#
# COMPACT_ATOMS: atom_id res chain seq x y z
N MET A 1 -16.35 -22.08 15.93
CA MET A 1 -16.52 -21.21 14.74
C MET A 1 -15.85 -19.87 15.03
N MET A 2 -14.81 -19.51 14.26
CA MET A 2 -14.15 -18.21 14.39
C MET A 2 -14.98 -17.16 13.65
N ASN A 3 -15.45 -16.14 14.37
CA ASN A 3 -16.12 -14.99 13.76
C ASN A 3 -15.08 -14.10 13.08
N LEU A 4 -14.88 -14.31 11.77
CA LEU A 4 -13.96 -13.59 10.89
C LEU A 4 -14.22 -12.08 10.78
N PHE A 5 -15.41 -11.62 11.19
CA PHE A 5 -15.87 -10.24 10.99
C PHE A 5 -16.09 -9.50 12.31
N LYS A 6 -15.30 -9.78 13.35
CA LYS A 6 -15.32 -8.93 14.55
C LYS A 6 -14.55 -7.63 14.28
N PRO A 7 -15.03 -6.47 14.73
CA PRO A 7 -14.22 -5.26 14.70
C PRO A 7 -12.99 -5.48 15.60
N PHE A 8 -11.80 -5.41 15.03
CA PHE A 8 -10.53 -5.49 15.75
C PHE A 8 -9.94 -4.08 15.83
N THR A 9 -9.66 -3.60 17.03
CA THR A 9 -8.95 -2.34 17.25
C THR A 9 -7.47 -2.66 17.39
N LEU A 10 -6.66 -2.19 16.45
CA LEU A 10 -5.21 -2.36 16.50
C LEU A 10 -4.59 -1.28 17.38
N GLU A 11 -3.68 -1.67 18.26
CA GLU A 11 -2.81 -0.72 18.94
C GLU A 11 -1.88 -0.03 17.94
N TRP A 12 -1.42 1.18 18.27
CA TRP A 12 -0.62 1.99 17.36
C TRP A 12 0.66 1.28 16.85
N TRP A 13 1.32 0.51 17.71
CA TRP A 13 2.47 -0.32 17.32
C TRP A 13 2.11 -1.49 16.40
N GLN A 14 0.93 -2.09 16.58
CA GLN A 14 0.41 -3.12 15.68
C GLN A 14 0.11 -2.55 14.29
N VAL A 15 -0.42 -1.32 14.23
CA VAL A 15 -0.60 -0.59 12.96
C VAL A 15 0.74 -0.29 12.30
N ALA A 16 1.76 0.11 13.07
CA ALA A 16 3.10 0.35 12.54
C ALA A 16 3.72 -0.94 11.94
N LEU A 17 3.63 -2.07 12.66
CA LEU A 17 4.08 -3.37 12.15
C LEU A 17 3.30 -3.79 10.90
N PHE A 18 1.98 -3.57 10.87
CA PHE A 18 1.16 -3.86 9.70
C PHE A 18 1.60 -3.05 8.48
N LYS A 19 1.89 -1.75 8.64
CA LYS A 19 2.42 -0.91 7.57
C LYS A 19 3.75 -1.45 7.02
N ILE A 20 4.67 -1.84 7.90
CA ILE A 20 5.96 -2.43 7.50
C ILE A 20 5.73 -3.74 6.73
N ALA A 21 4.84 -4.60 7.21
CA ALA A 21 4.50 -5.85 6.54
C ALA A 21 3.92 -5.62 5.14
N MET A 22 3.05 -4.62 4.96
CA MET A 22 2.51 -4.27 3.64
C MET A 22 3.58 -3.75 2.69
N VAL A 23 4.51 -2.93 3.16
CA VAL A 23 5.65 -2.45 2.35
C VAL A 23 6.55 -3.62 1.94
N ALA A 24 6.90 -4.49 2.89
CA ALA A 24 7.71 -5.68 2.61
C ALA A 24 7.05 -6.62 1.60
N LEU A 25 5.73 -6.81 1.70
CA LEU A 25 4.94 -7.61 0.75
C LEU A 25 4.99 -7.00 -0.66
N GLY A 26 4.81 -5.68 -0.78
CA GLY A 26 4.91 -5.00 -2.07
C GLY A 26 6.28 -5.18 -2.73
N LEU A 27 7.37 -5.05 -1.95
CA LEU A 27 8.73 -5.27 -2.44
C LEU A 27 8.96 -6.73 -2.86
N ALA A 28 8.50 -7.70 -2.06
CA ALA A 28 8.64 -9.12 -2.38
C ALA A 28 7.89 -9.50 -3.67
N LEU A 29 6.67 -8.99 -3.86
CA LEU A 29 5.91 -9.20 -5.10
C LEU A 29 6.60 -8.56 -6.31
N GLY A 30 7.10 -7.33 -6.15
CA GLY A 30 7.84 -6.64 -7.21
C GLY A 30 9.14 -7.35 -7.60
N ALA A 31 9.85 -7.92 -6.63
CA ALA A 31 11.10 -8.64 -6.86
C ALA A 31 10.91 -10.04 -7.47
N THR A 32 9.83 -10.74 -7.11
CA THR A 32 9.62 -12.13 -7.52
C THR A 32 8.90 -12.26 -8.86
N TRP A 33 8.02 -11.34 -9.24
CA TRP A 33 7.20 -11.43 -10.47
C TRP A 33 7.50 -10.33 -11.51
N PRO A 34 8.77 -10.07 -11.87
CA PRO A 34 9.11 -9.01 -12.80
C PRO A 34 8.51 -9.23 -14.19
N GLN A 35 8.40 -10.49 -14.67
CA GLN A 35 7.82 -10.76 -15.99
C GLN A 35 6.32 -10.42 -16.06
N PHE A 36 5.56 -10.72 -15.00
CA PHE A 36 4.12 -10.46 -14.97
C PHE A 36 3.83 -8.95 -14.94
N PHE A 37 4.58 -8.21 -14.13
CA PHE A 37 4.37 -6.77 -13.99
C PHE A 37 5.02 -5.95 -15.11
N SER A 38 6.02 -6.46 -15.83
CA SER A 38 6.76 -5.74 -16.88
C SER A 38 5.86 -4.99 -17.88
N ARG A 39 4.77 -5.62 -18.34
CA ARG A 39 3.81 -5.02 -19.28
C ARG A 39 2.98 -3.88 -18.66
N TRP A 40 2.80 -3.91 -17.35
CA TRP A 40 1.97 -2.98 -16.58
C TRP A 40 2.79 -1.95 -15.80
N VAL A 41 4.13 -2.04 -15.81
CA VAL A 41 5.03 -1.12 -15.08
C VAL A 41 4.66 0.34 -15.35
N VAL A 42 4.45 0.72 -16.61
CA VAL A 42 4.09 2.11 -16.97
C VAL A 42 2.76 2.52 -16.33
N TRP A 43 1.75 1.66 -16.36
CA TRP A 43 0.45 1.91 -15.74
C TRP A 43 0.55 2.01 -14.22
N LEU A 44 1.34 1.14 -13.58
CA LEU A 44 1.57 1.17 -12.13
C LEU A 44 2.26 2.48 -11.70
N TRP A 45 3.25 2.94 -12.46
CA TRP A 45 3.90 4.24 -12.22
C TRP A 45 2.94 5.41 -12.42
N LEU A 46 2.11 5.39 -13.46
CA LEU A 46 1.10 6.45 -13.67
C LEU A 46 0.11 6.52 -12.51
N ILE A 47 -0.43 5.39 -12.06
CA ILE A 47 -1.33 5.33 -10.91
C ILE A 47 -0.62 5.87 -9.66
N PHE A 48 0.62 5.45 -9.42
CA PHE A 48 1.42 5.93 -8.28
C PHE A 48 1.62 7.45 -8.32
N VAL A 49 2.00 8.02 -9.47
CA VAL A 49 2.23 9.46 -9.60
C VAL A 49 0.94 10.25 -9.44
N ILE A 50 -0.15 9.83 -10.08
CA ILE A 50 -1.45 10.52 -10.01
C ILE A 50 -2.01 10.49 -8.57
N THR A 51 -2.04 9.31 -7.96
CA THR A 51 -2.58 9.18 -6.59
C THR A 51 -1.67 9.84 -5.56
N GLY A 52 -0.35 9.69 -5.69
CA GLY A 52 0.63 10.34 -4.82
C GLY A 52 0.53 11.86 -4.88
N SER A 53 0.55 12.43 -6.09
CA SER A 53 0.41 13.89 -6.26
C SER A 53 -0.91 14.43 -5.71
N TYR A 54 -2.02 13.71 -5.90
CA TYR A 54 -3.32 14.09 -5.35
C TYR A 54 -3.34 14.09 -3.82
N ILE A 55 -2.81 13.04 -3.18
CA ILE A 55 -2.73 12.94 -1.71
C ILE A 55 -1.82 14.04 -1.16
N THR A 56 -0.65 14.24 -1.77
CA THR A 56 0.28 15.30 -1.40
C THR A 56 -0.38 16.68 -1.51
N TRP A 57 -1.12 16.94 -2.59
CA TRP A 57 -1.85 18.20 -2.78
C TRP A 57 -2.94 18.41 -1.73
N ILE A 58 -3.72 17.38 -1.39
CA ILE A 58 -4.70 17.46 -0.29
C ILE A 58 -3.99 17.79 1.02
N TRP A 59 -2.90 17.09 1.32
CA TRP A 59 -2.17 17.30 2.57
C TRP A 59 -1.68 18.75 2.71
N TYR A 60 -1.12 19.32 1.64
CA TYR A 60 -0.72 20.73 1.60
C TYR A 60 -1.89 21.72 1.71
N ARG A 61 -3.11 21.31 1.33
CA ARG A 61 -4.30 22.15 1.41
C ARG A 61 -4.98 22.09 2.78
N THR A 62 -4.87 20.96 3.47
CA THR A 62 -5.55 20.69 4.74
C THR A 62 -4.66 21.00 5.96
N GLY A 63 -3.34 20.91 5.83
CA GLY A 63 -2.37 21.35 6.85
C GLY A 63 -2.11 22.85 6.78
#